data_AF-A0A933ZY29-F1
#
_entry.id   AF-A0A933ZY29-F1
#
_cell.length_a   1.000
_cell.length_b   1.000
_cell.length_c   1.000
_cell.angle_alpha   90.00
_cell.angle_beta   90.00
_cell.angle_gamma   90.00
#
_symmetry.space_group_name_H-M   'P 1'
#
loop_
_entity.id
_entity.type
_entity.pdbx_description
1 polymer ?
#
loop_
_entity_poly.entity_id
_entity_poly.type
_entity_poly.pdbx_seq_one_letter_code
_entity_poly.pdbx_strand_id
1 'polypeptide(L)'
;MDTLLALECWLGSAVGDAFTTALRVGEPAGHSPEWMQVLEQHGVQATPDDERRRILTATPLTHGAPVGELSAVLERIAERAQIALNAIEYPDDAAQAARWERMRMRIGDLRERTTAAYRKRVMPRRSMFAVAMESARAGAAAAPHGRQAFVLRCPRCRAPRLSDSDLTCVYCGADLGSGEMP
;
A
#
# COMPACT_ATOMS: atom_id res chain seq x y z
N MET A 1 30.41 -24.17 13.14
CA MET A 1 29.90 -23.05 12.32
C MET A 1 28.72 -22.47 13.09
N ASP A 2 28.68 -21.17 13.34
CA ASP A 2 27.57 -20.52 14.06
C ASP A 2 26.25 -20.74 13.28
N THR A 3 25.34 -21.53 13.83
CA THR A 3 24.08 -21.95 13.18
C THR A 3 23.14 -20.76 12.96
N LEU A 4 23.16 -19.78 13.87
CA LEU A 4 22.38 -18.56 13.74
C LEU A 4 22.92 -17.67 12.63
N LEU A 5 24.24 -17.56 12.50
CA LEU A 5 24.88 -16.87 11.36
C LEU A 5 24.55 -17.55 10.03
N ALA A 6 24.60 -18.88 9.97
CA ALA A 6 24.25 -19.62 8.77
C ALA A 6 22.80 -19.35 8.33
N LEU A 7 21.87 -19.33 9.30
CA LEU A 7 20.47 -18.98 9.06
C LEU A 7 20.30 -17.54 8.56
N GLU A 8 21.02 -16.58 9.17
CA GLU A 8 21.04 -15.18 8.73
C GLU A 8 21.46 -15.02 7.26
N CYS A 9 22.57 -15.67 6.88
CA CYS A 9 23.10 -15.63 5.53
C CYS A 9 22.12 -16.26 4.53
N TRP A 10 21.59 -17.44 4.84
CA TRP A 10 20.62 -18.12 3.97
C TRP A 10 19.35 -17.29 3.79
N LEU A 11 18.78 -16.75 4.88
CA LEU A 11 17.57 -15.93 4.80
C LEU A 11 17.78 -14.69 3.95
N GLY A 12 18.94 -14.03 4.11
CA GLY A 12 19.32 -12.88 3.30
C GLY A 12 19.37 -13.20 1.80
N SER A 13 20.04 -14.30 1.43
CA SER A 13 20.15 -14.73 0.03
C SER A 13 18.79 -15.09 -0.54
N ALA A 14 18.04 -15.99 0.12
CA ALA A 14 16.76 -16.48 -0.39
C ALA A 14 15.75 -15.35 -0.65
N VAL A 15 15.67 -14.38 0.26
CA VAL A 15 14.80 -13.20 0.11
C VAL A 15 15.30 -12.29 -1.01
N GLY A 16 16.61 -12.03 -1.06
CA GLY A 16 17.22 -11.19 -2.09
C GLY A 16 17.05 -11.75 -3.50
N ASP A 17 17.25 -13.06 -3.64
CA ASP A 17 17.13 -13.78 -4.91
C ASP A 17 15.67 -13.79 -5.39
N ALA A 18 14.72 -14.13 -4.52
CA ALA A 18 13.29 -14.10 -4.85
C ALA A 18 12.83 -12.68 -5.25
N PHE A 19 13.21 -11.66 -4.46
CA PHE A 19 12.84 -10.27 -4.72
C PHE A 19 13.42 -9.76 -6.04
N THR A 20 14.71 -10.01 -6.28
CA THR A 20 15.41 -9.54 -7.49
C THR A 20 14.87 -10.24 -8.73
N THR A 21 14.60 -11.54 -8.64
CA THR A 21 14.05 -12.32 -9.75
C THR A 21 12.63 -11.87 -10.10
N ALA A 22 11.77 -11.66 -9.09
CA ALA A 22 10.43 -11.12 -9.30
C ALA A 22 10.46 -9.75 -9.99
N LEU A 23 11.40 -8.87 -9.61
CA LEU A 23 11.56 -7.55 -10.23
C LEU A 23 12.07 -7.60 -11.68
N ARG A 24 12.82 -8.63 -12.06
CA ARG A 24 13.40 -8.75 -13.41
C ARG A 24 12.39 -9.20 -14.46
N VAL A 25 11.21 -9.67 -14.06
CA VAL A 25 10.12 -9.94 -14.99
C VAL A 25 9.74 -8.65 -15.70
N GLY A 26 10.02 -8.57 -17.00
CA GLY A 26 9.80 -7.35 -17.78
C GLY A 26 8.32 -7.04 -17.99
N GLU A 27 7.52 -8.08 -18.21
CA GLU A 27 6.07 -7.95 -18.42
C GLU A 27 5.34 -7.68 -17.09
N PRO A 28 4.43 -6.68 -17.03
CA PRO A 28 3.59 -6.46 -15.86
C PRO A 28 2.79 -7.71 -15.50
N ALA A 29 2.87 -8.16 -14.24
CA ALA A 29 2.26 -9.43 -13.79
C ALA A 29 2.62 -10.63 -14.69
N GLY A 30 3.77 -10.58 -15.35
CA GLY A 30 4.21 -11.59 -16.30
C GLY A 30 4.99 -12.72 -15.63
N HIS A 31 5.52 -13.61 -16.45
CA HIS A 31 6.38 -14.71 -16.03
C HIS A 31 7.75 -14.60 -16.71
N SER A 32 8.76 -15.15 -16.07
CA SER A 32 10.04 -15.47 -16.71
C SER A 32 10.44 -16.89 -16.31
N PRO A 33 11.29 -17.58 -17.09
CA PRO A 33 11.79 -18.90 -16.72
C PRO A 33 12.42 -18.94 -15.33
N GLU A 34 13.17 -17.89 -14.99
CA GLU A 34 13.82 -17.74 -13.67
C GLU A 34 12.78 -17.57 -12.57
N TRP A 35 11.73 -16.78 -12.81
CA TRP A 35 10.67 -16.61 -11.82
C TRP A 35 9.89 -17.91 -11.61
N MET A 36 9.58 -18.66 -12.68
CA MET A 36 8.93 -19.97 -12.59
C MET A 36 9.76 -20.96 -11.78
N GLN A 37 11.09 -20.94 -11.95
CA GLN A 37 12.00 -21.75 -11.14
C GLN A 37 11.94 -21.39 -9.65
N VAL A 38 11.86 -20.11 -9.31
CA VAL A 38 11.70 -19.66 -7.92
C VAL A 38 10.37 -20.17 -7.34
N LEU A 39 9.27 -20.09 -8.10
CA LEU A 39 7.98 -20.60 -7.67
C LEU A 39 8.04 -22.10 -7.38
N GLU A 40 8.61 -22.88 -8.30
CA GLU A 40 8.79 -24.32 -8.15
C GLU A 40 9.66 -24.68 -6.93
N GLN A 41 10.82 -24.02 -6.79
CA GLN A 41 11.74 -24.23 -5.67
C GLN A 41 11.08 -24.02 -4.30
N HIS A 42 10.09 -23.13 -4.22
CA HIS A 42 9.35 -22.83 -3.01
C HIS A 42 7.98 -23.52 -2.92
N GLY A 43 7.61 -24.35 -3.90
CA GLY A 43 6.32 -25.05 -3.92
C GLY A 43 5.12 -24.10 -4.03
N VAL A 44 5.30 -22.95 -4.69
CA VAL A 44 4.24 -21.97 -4.93
C VAL A 44 3.66 -22.21 -6.32
N GLN A 45 2.32 -22.32 -6.39
CA GLN A 45 1.64 -22.45 -7.68
C GLN A 45 1.65 -21.12 -8.41
N ALA A 46 1.99 -21.17 -9.70
CA ALA A 46 1.88 -20.00 -10.56
C ALA A 46 0.42 -19.58 -10.73
N THR A 47 0.18 -18.28 -10.70
CA THR A 47 -1.10 -17.67 -11.02
C THR A 47 -1.43 -17.96 -12.49
N PRO A 48 -2.62 -18.49 -12.79
CA PRO A 48 -3.07 -18.71 -14.16
C PRO A 48 -3.13 -17.40 -14.97
N ASP A 49 -2.95 -17.48 -16.29
CA ASP A 49 -2.88 -16.30 -17.17
C ASP A 49 -4.16 -15.47 -17.17
N ASP A 50 -5.33 -16.09 -17.05
CA ASP A 50 -6.61 -15.39 -16.96
C ASP A 50 -6.72 -14.60 -15.65
N GLU A 51 -6.25 -15.16 -14.54
CA GLU A 51 -6.20 -14.47 -13.27
C GLU A 51 -5.14 -13.36 -13.26
N ARG A 52 -3.98 -13.55 -13.90
CA ARG A 52 -2.97 -12.49 -14.11
C ARG A 52 -3.55 -11.28 -14.83
N ARG A 53 -4.34 -11.50 -15.89
CA ARG A 53 -5.05 -10.43 -16.61
C ARG A 53 -6.03 -9.67 -15.68
N ARG A 54 -6.73 -10.38 -14.79
CA ARG A 54 -7.63 -9.75 -13.80
C ARG A 54 -6.84 -8.93 -12.78
N ILE A 55 -5.72 -9.47 -12.28
CA ILE A 55 -4.83 -8.75 -11.36
C ILE A 55 -4.33 -7.45 -11.98
N LEU A 56 -3.88 -7.47 -13.25
CA LEU A 56 -3.45 -6.25 -13.94
C LEU A 56 -4.56 -5.22 -14.08
N THR A 57 -5.77 -5.68 -14.36
CA THR A 57 -6.95 -4.80 -14.47
C THR A 57 -7.26 -4.14 -13.12
N ALA A 58 -7.17 -4.89 -12.02
CA ALA A 58 -7.47 -4.40 -10.68
C ALA A 58 -6.32 -3.58 -10.06
N THR A 59 -5.09 -3.95 -10.36
CA THR A 59 -3.87 -3.39 -9.77
C THR A 59 -2.82 -3.24 -10.86
N PRO A 60 -2.75 -2.06 -11.53
CA PRO A 60 -1.84 -1.87 -12.64
C PRO A 60 -0.40 -1.89 -12.15
N LEU A 61 0.35 -2.87 -12.63
CA LEU A 61 1.80 -2.99 -12.43
C LEU A 61 2.52 -2.33 -13.61
N THR A 62 3.69 -1.76 -13.37
CA THR A 62 4.57 -1.22 -14.42
C THR A 62 5.49 -2.28 -15.01
N HIS A 63 5.85 -3.28 -14.21
CA HIS A 63 6.67 -4.46 -14.53
C HIS A 63 6.61 -5.42 -13.34
N GLY A 64 7.26 -6.58 -13.44
CA GLY A 64 7.46 -7.50 -12.34
C GLY A 64 6.40 -8.61 -12.25
N ALA A 65 6.75 -9.67 -11.53
CA ALA A 65 5.86 -10.76 -11.19
C ALA A 65 4.63 -10.29 -10.37
N PRO A 66 3.51 -11.05 -10.40
CA PRO A 66 2.37 -10.81 -9.52
C PRO A 66 2.78 -10.71 -8.05
N VAL A 67 2.26 -9.68 -7.37
CA VAL A 67 2.59 -9.43 -5.96
C VAL A 67 2.16 -10.59 -5.06
N GLY A 68 1.04 -11.25 -5.40
CA GLY A 68 0.55 -12.41 -4.66
C GLY A 68 1.52 -13.59 -4.68
N GLU A 69 2.17 -13.83 -5.82
CA GLU A 69 3.16 -14.91 -5.96
C GLU A 69 4.40 -14.65 -5.13
N LEU A 70 4.95 -13.43 -5.19
CA LEU A 70 6.09 -13.06 -4.34
C LEU A 70 5.71 -13.15 -2.85
N SER A 71 4.51 -12.70 -2.48
CA SER A 71 4.02 -12.81 -1.11
C SER A 71 3.97 -14.27 -0.64
N ALA A 72 3.50 -15.20 -1.49
CA ALA A 72 3.46 -16.63 -1.18
C ALA A 72 4.86 -17.23 -1.07
N VAL A 73 5.80 -16.86 -1.95
CA VAL A 73 7.21 -17.30 -1.86
C VAL A 73 7.84 -16.82 -0.56
N LEU A 74 7.63 -15.56 -0.18
CA LEU A 74 8.15 -15.00 1.06
C LEU A 74 7.57 -15.68 2.31
N GLU A 75 6.31 -16.11 2.25
CA GLU A 75 5.68 -16.91 3.31
C GLU A 75 6.37 -18.27 3.46
N ARG A 76 6.65 -18.97 2.37
CA ARG A 76 7.41 -20.23 2.39
C ARG A 76 8.84 -20.06 2.91
N ILE A 77 9.50 -18.96 2.56
CA ILE A 77 10.82 -18.63 3.10
C ILE A 77 10.74 -18.38 4.61
N ALA A 78 9.76 -17.59 5.07
CA ALA A 78 9.56 -17.28 6.48
C ALA A 78 9.24 -18.54 7.31
N GLU A 79 8.33 -19.40 6.83
CA GLU A 79 8.01 -20.69 7.45
C GLU A 79 9.26 -21.54 7.66
N ARG A 80 10.07 -21.72 6.61
CA ARG A 80 11.31 -22.48 6.67
C ARG A 80 12.34 -21.85 7.61
N ALA A 81 12.44 -20.52 7.61
CA ALA A 81 13.32 -19.79 8.51
C ALA A 81 12.90 -19.97 9.98
N GLN A 82 11.59 -19.91 10.25
CA GLN A 82 11.05 -20.08 11.60
C GLN A 82 11.28 -21.51 12.12
N ILE A 83 11.10 -22.53 11.28
CA ILE A 83 11.41 -23.92 11.63
C ILE A 83 12.89 -24.06 11.98
N ALA A 84 13.79 -23.49 11.16
CA ALA A 84 15.22 -23.53 11.40
C ALA A 84 15.62 -22.76 12.68
N LEU A 85 15.00 -21.60 12.95
CA LEU A 85 15.24 -20.83 14.17
C LEU A 85 14.79 -21.58 15.42
N ASN A 86 13.62 -22.23 15.37
CA ASN A 86 13.08 -23.01 16.48
C ASN A 86 13.92 -24.26 16.79
N ALA A 87 14.69 -24.76 15.83
CA ALA A 87 15.63 -25.85 16.04
C ALA A 87 16.96 -25.40 16.68
N ILE A 88 17.20 -24.09 16.77
CA ILE A 88 18.37 -23.52 17.45
C ILE A 88 17.96 -23.26 18.91
N GLU A 89 18.71 -23.83 19.85
CA GLU A 89 18.53 -23.58 21.28
C GLU A 89 18.65 -22.08 21.60
N TYR A 90 17.80 -21.61 22.52
CA TYR A 90 17.84 -20.21 22.92
C TYR A 90 19.17 -19.92 23.65
N PRO A 91 19.92 -18.86 23.26
CA PRO A 91 21.24 -18.63 23.84
C PRO A 91 21.18 -18.07 25.26
N ASP A 92 22.04 -18.58 26.15
CA ASP A 92 22.22 -18.01 27.50
C ASP A 92 23.02 -16.68 27.47
N ASP A 93 23.89 -16.51 26.47
CA ASP A 93 24.66 -15.28 26.28
C ASP A 93 23.76 -14.13 25.80
N ALA A 94 23.82 -12.99 26.49
CA ALA A 94 22.95 -11.84 26.22
C ALA A 94 23.10 -11.28 24.80
N ALA A 95 24.32 -11.30 24.23
CA ALA A 95 24.55 -10.79 22.88
C ALA A 95 23.94 -11.74 21.82
N GLN A 96 24.09 -13.05 22.02
CA GLN A 96 23.47 -14.05 21.17
C GLN A 96 21.94 -14.07 21.32
N ALA A 97 21.41 -13.96 22.54
CA ALA A 97 19.97 -13.85 22.81
C ALA A 97 19.36 -12.65 22.07
N ALA A 98 20.01 -11.48 22.16
CA ALA A 98 19.57 -10.29 21.43
C ALA A 98 19.62 -10.48 19.90
N ARG A 99 20.60 -11.24 19.40
CA ARG A 99 20.70 -11.57 17.96
C ARG A 99 19.59 -12.52 17.53
N TRP A 100 19.32 -13.56 18.33
CA TRP A 100 18.24 -14.52 18.10
C TRP A 100 16.88 -13.80 18.06
N GLU A 101 16.63 -12.88 18.99
CA GLU A 101 15.38 -12.13 19.03
C GLU A 101 15.23 -11.18 17.82
N ARG A 102 16.31 -10.51 17.39
CA ARG A 102 16.30 -9.73 16.14
C ARG A 102 15.98 -10.60 14.93
N MET A 103 16.50 -11.82 14.88
CA MET A 103 16.18 -12.78 13.82
C MET A 103 14.70 -13.16 13.85
N ARG A 104 14.17 -13.51 15.03
CA ARG A 104 12.74 -13.84 15.20
C ARG A 104 11.83 -12.73 14.68
N MET A 105 12.09 -11.49 15.09
CA MET A 105 11.32 -10.33 14.65
C MET A 105 11.45 -10.10 13.14
N ARG A 106 12.66 -10.27 12.57
CA ARG A 106 12.89 -10.15 11.13
C ARG A 106 12.10 -11.20 10.33
N ILE A 107 12.01 -12.43 10.81
CA ILE A 107 11.22 -13.50 10.18
C ILE A 107 9.73 -13.15 10.25
N GLY A 108 9.24 -12.70 11.41
CA GLY A 108 7.83 -12.33 11.61
C GLY A 108 7.34 -11.24 10.65
N ASP A 109 8.16 -10.22 10.41
CA ASP A 109 7.80 -9.10 9.53
C ASP A 109 8.17 -9.32 8.05
N LEU A 110 8.83 -10.43 7.72
CA LEU A 110 9.55 -10.60 6.45
C LEU A 110 8.63 -10.37 5.24
N ARG A 111 7.47 -11.03 5.24
CA ARG A 111 6.52 -11.00 4.13
C ARG A 111 5.99 -9.59 3.92
N GLU A 112 5.49 -8.94 4.96
CA GLU A 112 4.87 -7.62 4.87
C GLU A 112 5.89 -6.57 4.43
N ARG A 113 7.05 -6.53 5.10
CA ARG A 113 8.09 -5.54 4.82
C ARG A 113 8.61 -5.66 3.39
N THR A 114 8.89 -6.88 2.94
CA THR A 114 9.45 -7.13 1.60
C THR A 114 8.41 -6.91 0.51
N THR A 115 7.16 -7.35 0.73
CA THR A 115 6.05 -7.12 -0.22
C THR A 115 5.74 -5.62 -0.35
N ALA A 116 5.76 -4.86 0.75
CA ALA A 116 5.60 -3.42 0.71
C ALA A 116 6.73 -2.73 -0.06
N ALA A 117 7.98 -3.15 0.13
CA ALA A 117 9.12 -2.66 -0.63
C ALA A 117 8.99 -2.99 -2.13
N TYR A 118 8.54 -4.20 -2.45
CA TYR A 118 8.31 -4.64 -3.82
C TYR A 118 7.24 -3.80 -4.51
N ARG A 119 6.06 -3.64 -3.88
CA ARG A 119 4.96 -2.81 -4.40
C ARG A 119 5.43 -1.40 -4.74
N LYS A 120 6.26 -0.76 -3.91
CA LYS A 120 6.81 0.58 -4.18
C LYS A 120 7.66 0.65 -5.46
N ARG A 121 8.21 -0.47 -5.93
CA ARG A 121 9.03 -0.56 -7.15
C ARG A 121 8.19 -0.83 -8.39
N VAL A 122 7.20 -1.72 -8.27
CA VAL A 122 6.42 -2.19 -9.42
C VAL A 122 5.13 -1.41 -9.66
N MET A 123 4.61 -0.70 -8.68
CA MET A 123 3.39 0.10 -8.84
C MET A 123 3.69 1.47 -9.46
N PRO A 124 2.77 2.01 -10.29
CA PRO A 124 2.88 3.37 -10.78
C PRO A 124 2.86 4.34 -9.61
N ARG A 125 3.76 5.33 -9.64
CA ARG A 125 3.80 6.39 -8.63
C ARG A 125 2.56 7.26 -8.78
N ARG A 126 1.62 7.16 -7.83
CA ARG A 126 0.49 8.10 -7.77
C ARG A 126 1.02 9.50 -7.45
N SER A 127 0.83 10.45 -8.36
CA SER A 127 1.12 11.86 -8.08
C SER A 127 0.05 12.42 -7.13
N MET A 128 0.42 13.39 -6.27
CA MET A 128 -0.56 14.08 -5.41
C MET A 128 -1.71 14.71 -6.21
N PHE A 129 -1.46 15.10 -7.47
CA PHE A 129 -2.47 15.61 -8.39
C PHE A 129 -3.46 14.53 -8.85
N ALA A 130 -3.02 13.29 -9.04
CA ALA A 130 -3.90 12.19 -9.42
C ALA A 130 -4.91 11.86 -8.30
N VAL A 131 -4.46 11.88 -7.04
CA VAL A 131 -5.33 11.69 -5.87
C VAL A 131 -6.34 12.84 -5.75
N ALA A 132 -5.91 14.09 -5.94
CA ALA A 132 -6.80 15.26 -5.93
C ALA A 132 -7.85 15.20 -7.05
N MET A 133 -7.45 14.82 -8.27
CA MET A 133 -8.36 14.64 -9.42
C MET A 133 -9.34 13.48 -9.22
N GLU A 134 -8.91 12.38 -8.61
CA GLU A 134 -9.77 11.24 -8.30
C GLU A 134 -10.79 11.60 -7.20
N SER A 135 -10.38 12.35 -6.17
CA SER A 135 -11.31 12.91 -5.17
C SER A 135 -12.28 13.93 -5.76
N ALA A 136 -11.84 14.76 -6.73
CA ALA A 136 -12.71 15.70 -7.43
C ALA A 136 -13.73 14.99 -8.33
N ARG A 137 -13.33 13.91 -9.01
CA ARG A 137 -14.21 13.08 -9.84
C ARG A 137 -15.19 12.25 -9.00
N ALA A 138 -14.76 11.70 -7.87
CA ALA A 138 -15.64 11.03 -6.92
C ALA A 138 -16.64 12.00 -6.29
N GLY A 139 -16.21 13.23 -5.98
CA GLY A 139 -17.10 14.31 -5.55
C GLY A 139 -18.09 14.78 -6.63
N ALA A 140 -17.69 14.75 -7.90
CA ALA A 140 -18.56 15.08 -9.04
C ALA A 140 -19.58 13.97 -9.36
N ALA A 141 -19.23 12.70 -9.13
CA ALA A 141 -20.14 11.56 -9.30
C ALA A 141 -21.18 11.44 -8.17
N ALA A 142 -20.92 12.07 -7.02
CA ALA A 142 -21.82 12.13 -5.87
C ALA A 142 -22.66 13.41 -5.82
N ALA A 143 -22.93 14.06 -6.96
CA ALA A 143 -23.89 15.16 -7.04
C ALA A 143 -25.27 14.61 -7.41
N PRO A 144 -26.18 14.31 -6.44
CA PRO A 144 -27.59 14.28 -6.75
C PRO A 144 -28.00 15.69 -7.18
N HIS A 145 -28.86 15.75 -8.19
CA HIS A 145 -29.36 16.96 -8.82
C HIS A 145 -29.48 18.20 -7.92
N GLY A 146 -28.86 19.29 -8.37
CA GLY A 146 -29.41 20.64 -8.24
C GLY A 146 -29.55 21.22 -6.83
N ARG A 147 -28.43 21.58 -6.20
CA ARG A 147 -28.38 22.78 -5.35
C ARG A 147 -27.10 23.54 -5.65
N GLN A 148 -27.21 24.56 -6.51
CA GLN A 148 -26.21 25.63 -6.51
C GLN A 148 -26.16 26.16 -5.07
N ALA A 149 -25.06 25.92 -4.37
CA ALA A 149 -24.80 26.52 -3.08
C ALA A 149 -24.58 28.02 -3.32
N PHE A 150 -25.67 28.77 -3.46
CA PHE A 150 -25.62 30.22 -3.42
C PHE A 150 -25.13 30.60 -2.02
N VAL A 151 -23.87 31.00 -1.93
CA VAL A 151 -23.36 31.66 -0.73
C VAL A 151 -24.06 33.01 -0.67
N LEU A 152 -25.14 33.08 0.10
CA LEU A 152 -25.83 34.32 0.38
C LEU A 152 -24.84 35.27 1.06
N ARG A 153 -24.69 36.49 0.53
CA ARG A 153 -23.81 37.50 1.10
C ARG A 153 -24.64 38.61 1.72
N CYS A 154 -24.15 39.21 2.80
CA CYS A 154 -24.75 40.42 3.35
C CYS A 154 -24.69 41.54 2.29
N PRO A 155 -25.81 42.21 1.93
CA PRO A 155 -25.80 43.29 0.95
C PRO A 155 -24.96 44.49 1.40
N ARG A 156 -24.80 44.68 2.71
CA ARG A 156 -24.08 45.83 3.28
C ARG A 156 -22.56 45.63 3.36
N CYS A 157 -22.09 44.48 3.88
CA CYS A 157 -20.66 44.24 4.09
C CYS A 157 -20.07 43.11 3.22
N ARG A 158 -20.91 42.43 2.42
CA ARG A 158 -20.55 41.29 1.56
C ARG A 158 -19.99 40.06 2.30
N ALA A 159 -20.02 40.04 3.63
CA ALA A 159 -19.67 38.86 4.41
C ALA A 159 -20.62 37.69 4.07
N PRO A 160 -20.12 36.44 4.09
CA PRO A 160 -20.95 35.26 3.86
C PRO A 160 -21.97 35.11 4.99
N ARG A 161 -23.24 34.89 4.63
CA ARG A 161 -24.30 34.54 5.58
C ARG A 161 -24.19 33.05 5.89
N LEU A 162 -24.20 32.74 7.19
CA LEU A 162 -24.09 31.36 7.69
C LEU A 162 -25.43 30.61 7.61
N SER A 163 -26.55 31.34 7.63
CA SER A 163 -27.88 30.82 7.35
C SER A 163 -28.75 31.83 6.60
N ASP A 164 -29.76 31.35 5.89
CA ASP A 164 -30.73 32.22 5.18
C ASP A 164 -31.77 32.83 6.14
N SER A 165 -31.98 32.20 7.29
CA SER A 165 -32.95 32.60 8.32
C SER A 165 -32.47 33.73 9.24
N ASP A 166 -31.19 34.10 9.20
CA ASP A 166 -30.65 35.14 10.07
C ASP A 166 -31.09 36.53 9.59
N LEU A 167 -32.00 37.16 10.32
CA LEU A 167 -32.47 38.53 10.09
C LEU A 167 -31.43 39.59 10.50
N THR A 168 -30.24 39.19 10.96
CA THR A 168 -29.18 40.13 11.32
C THR A 168 -27.81 39.60 10.91
N CYS A 169 -26.98 40.45 10.32
CA CYS A 169 -25.62 40.09 9.95
C CYS A 169 -24.72 40.02 11.18
N VAL A 170 -24.18 38.84 11.49
CA VAL A 170 -23.24 38.62 12.62
C VAL A 170 -21.95 39.44 12.53
N TYR A 171 -21.56 39.87 11.33
CA TYR A 171 -20.30 40.60 11.11
C TYR A 171 -20.45 42.12 11.24
N CYS A 172 -21.53 42.70 10.70
CA CYS A 172 -21.71 44.16 10.69
C CYS A 172 -22.95 44.65 11.46
N GLY A 173 -23.70 43.75 12.09
CA GLY A 173 -24.89 44.06 12.88
C GLY A 173 -26.07 44.59 12.06
N ALA A 174 -26.03 44.52 10.72
CA ALA A 174 -27.11 45.03 9.88
C ALA A 174 -28.35 44.15 9.98
N ASP A 175 -29.51 44.77 10.22
CA ASP A 175 -30.82 44.13 10.08
C ASP A 175 -31.08 43.84 8.59
N LEU A 176 -31.41 42.58 8.30
CA LEU A 176 -31.67 42.04 6.97
C LEU A 176 -33.16 41.66 6.80
N GLY A 177 -33.99 41.85 7.84
CA GLY A 177 -35.41 41.51 7.85
C GLY A 177 -36.34 42.58 7.28
N SER A 178 -35.86 43.81 7.11
CA SER A 178 -36.58 44.88 6.42
C SER A 178 -36.36 44.76 4.92
N GLY A 179 -37.38 44.29 4.20
CA GLY A 179 -37.39 44.13 2.74
C GLY A 179 -37.37 45.46 1.96
N GLU A 180 -36.36 46.30 2.16
CA GLU A 180 -35.98 47.33 1.20
C GLU A 180 -34.90 46.73 0.28
N MET A 181 -35.35 46.14 -0.83
CA MET A 181 -34.48 45.84 -1.96
C MET A 181 -34.32 47.11 -2.81
N PRO A 182 -33.08 47.52 -3.16
CA PRO A 182 -32.87 48.34 -4.35
C PRO A 182 -33.06 47.53 -5.64
#